data_AF-A0A832G1Z8-F1
#
_entry.id   AF-A0A832G1Z8-F1
#
_cell.length_a   1.000
_cell.length_b   1.000
_cell.length_c   1.000
_cell.angle_alpha   90.00
_cell.angle_beta   90.00
_cell.angle_gamma   90.00
#
_symmetry.space_group_name_H-M   'P 1'
#
loop_
_entity.id
_entity.type
_entity.pdbx_description
1 polymer ?
#
loop_
_entity_poly.entity_id
_entity_poly.type
_entity_poly.pdbx_seq_one_letter_code
_entity_poly.pdbx_strand_id
1 'polypeptide(L)'
;MIPDNKFVRSLLQNAQRGNYTALEQLFKMNIGKVYAIVLRMTANKSFASKITIDTFIEAWKKLKIIREDSPFTGWLIAIAVYKTLDVFRNNKEEFAKKPDLTEIESKDSFENDIFRLPHLERLIFVLNKVEKYSVDEIADMILMKKDDVEFHLNLAIEKLHERYPLYKFDNSFQERISKLPIEIQPDKSVSDEIFNYIYEERMKVAEKEKPETPPKEEVEEAPKKEKKKKEPKEQKKKVQMPEVSIDVSTSHIKKYIIIAGSILVVAALVFFWLNRAKGWNVNVTMGSVLIDNNAVNSETELELNSLLLTDENSSARIIIPHVGDIQVEPNSSLSRTRKDFEIKLNKGKIVKKSDAQTAEAKLTVTTDLADFNEELSSDFELSTSEDINELFVFKGTVKVVVKGFEAVVPENFACNVKKGKFAVPFNPNSDPQIVKLIKEYSGPADPNMVVIVSLAQKSDALSLWHILQLSSEENRPVVFKKLNELVPPPDTVTGEGIQKLNREMLDQWLIKILSEI
;
A
#
# COMPACT_ATOMS: atom_id res chain seq x y z
N MET A 1 -1.62 5.99 -10.97
CA MET A 1 -1.87 7.46 -10.92
C MET A 1 -3.29 7.77 -11.36
N ILE A 2 -3.87 8.89 -10.92
CA ILE A 2 -5.22 9.35 -11.32
C ILE A 2 -5.12 10.15 -12.64
N PRO A 3 -6.05 10.01 -13.60
CA PRO A 3 -6.03 10.80 -14.84
C PRO A 3 -6.32 12.30 -14.61
N ASP A 4 -5.60 13.17 -15.32
CA ASP A 4 -5.84 14.62 -15.29
C ASP A 4 -7.28 14.97 -15.69
N ASN A 5 -7.92 15.81 -14.87
CA ASN A 5 -9.25 16.31 -15.14
C ASN A 5 -9.25 17.35 -16.30
N LYS A 6 -10.44 17.67 -16.83
CA LYS A 6 -10.61 18.56 -17.99
C LYS A 6 -10.04 19.98 -17.76
N PHE A 7 -9.98 20.46 -16.51
CA PHE A 7 -9.42 21.77 -16.19
C PHE A 7 -7.89 21.75 -16.25
N VAL A 8 -7.23 20.76 -15.64
CA VAL A 8 -5.76 20.59 -15.69
C VAL A 8 -5.27 20.44 -17.14
N ARG A 9 -5.95 19.63 -17.95
CA ARG A 9 -5.64 19.49 -19.40
C ARG A 9 -5.77 20.82 -20.16
N SER A 10 -6.80 21.61 -19.86
CA SER A 10 -6.99 22.94 -20.45
C SER A 10 -5.87 23.90 -20.07
N LEU A 11 -5.43 23.91 -18.81
CA LEU A 11 -4.27 24.70 -18.38
C LEU A 11 -3.01 24.27 -19.11
N LEU A 12 -2.73 22.96 -19.22
CA LEU A 12 -1.57 22.42 -19.93
C LEU A 12 -1.55 22.83 -21.42
N GLN A 13 -2.65 22.61 -22.15
CA GLN A 13 -2.75 23.00 -23.56
C GLN A 13 -2.56 24.51 -23.78
N ASN A 14 -3.04 25.35 -22.86
CA ASN A 14 -2.85 26.80 -22.94
C ASN A 14 -1.40 27.21 -22.57
N ALA A 15 -0.80 26.58 -21.56
CA ALA A 15 0.59 26.82 -21.17
C ALA A 15 1.58 26.41 -22.28
N GLN A 16 1.34 25.29 -22.98
CA GLN A 16 2.09 24.86 -24.16
C GLN A 16 2.03 25.88 -25.31
N ARG A 17 0.90 26.58 -25.46
CA ARG A 17 0.70 27.70 -26.41
C ARG A 17 1.29 29.04 -25.92
N GLY A 18 2.00 29.05 -24.79
CA GLY A 18 2.67 30.24 -24.24
C GLY A 18 1.80 31.10 -23.32
N ASN A 19 0.59 30.66 -22.93
CA ASN A 19 -0.21 31.37 -21.95
C ASN A 19 0.43 31.25 -20.55
N TYR A 20 1.09 32.32 -20.12
CA TYR A 20 1.81 32.37 -18.85
C TYR A 20 0.90 32.23 -17.63
N THR A 21 -0.31 32.81 -17.64
CA THR A 21 -1.26 32.67 -16.53
C THR A 21 -1.73 31.22 -16.37
N ALA A 22 -1.89 30.50 -17.47
CA ALA A 22 -2.21 29.07 -17.44
C ALA A 22 -1.04 28.22 -16.89
N LEU A 23 0.20 28.56 -17.27
CA LEU A 23 1.43 27.96 -16.71
C LEU A 23 1.53 28.20 -15.20
N GLU A 24 1.33 29.44 -14.77
CA GLU A 24 1.44 29.87 -13.37
C GLU A 24 0.42 29.16 -12.47
N GLN A 25 -0.85 29.07 -12.92
CA GLN A 25 -1.89 28.30 -12.25
C GLN A 25 -1.54 26.80 -12.18
N LEU A 26 -1.12 26.22 -13.30
CA LEU A 26 -0.75 24.81 -13.39
C LEU A 26 0.43 24.45 -12.46
N PHE A 27 1.42 25.34 -12.33
CA PHE A 27 2.57 25.16 -11.46
C PHE A 27 2.17 25.33 -9.99
N LYS A 28 1.43 26.39 -9.63
CA LYS A 28 0.95 26.63 -8.26
C LYS A 28 0.09 25.48 -7.72
N MET A 29 -0.70 24.82 -8.57
CA MET A 29 -1.47 23.61 -8.23
C MET A 29 -0.63 22.34 -7.95
N ASN A 30 0.69 22.38 -8.18
CA ASN A 30 1.57 21.21 -8.07
C ASN A 30 2.84 21.45 -7.23
N ILE A 31 3.28 22.69 -7.00
CA ILE A 31 4.49 23.00 -6.22
C ILE A 31 4.46 22.33 -4.83
N GLY A 32 3.37 22.45 -4.08
CA GLY A 32 3.24 21.81 -2.76
C GLY A 32 3.23 20.27 -2.78
N LYS A 33 2.80 19.65 -3.89
CA LYS A 33 2.81 18.18 -4.07
C LYS A 33 4.23 17.69 -4.31
N VAL A 34 4.90 18.29 -5.30
CA VAL A 34 6.30 17.96 -5.65
C VAL A 34 7.20 18.19 -4.44
N TYR A 35 7.06 19.32 -3.75
CA TYR A 35 7.86 19.63 -2.56
C TYR A 35 7.65 18.61 -1.43
N ALA A 36 6.40 18.19 -1.15
CA ALA A 36 6.12 17.17 -0.13
C ALA A 36 6.82 15.83 -0.41
N ILE A 37 6.75 15.36 -1.66
CA ILE A 37 7.34 14.08 -2.07
C ILE A 37 8.86 14.15 -2.00
N VAL A 38 9.46 15.23 -2.50
CA VAL A 38 10.90 15.45 -2.43
C VAL A 38 11.37 15.58 -0.97
N LEU A 39 10.66 16.33 -0.12
CA LEU A 39 11.00 16.48 1.30
C LEU A 39 10.96 15.14 2.05
N ARG A 40 10.00 14.26 1.72
CA ARG A 40 9.93 12.89 2.27
C ARG A 40 11.09 12.02 1.81
N MET A 41 11.60 12.18 0.59
CA MET A 41 12.82 11.48 0.15
C MET A 41 14.07 12.05 0.84
N THR A 42 14.28 13.38 0.80
CA THR A 42 15.52 14.01 1.28
C THR A 42 15.65 14.04 2.81
N ALA A 43 14.53 14.24 3.52
CA ALA A 43 14.49 14.74 4.91
C ALA A 43 15.42 15.95 5.12
N ASN A 44 15.46 16.86 4.15
CA ASN A 44 16.30 18.05 4.18
C ASN A 44 15.62 19.19 3.41
N LYS A 45 15.33 20.30 4.12
CA LYS A 45 14.59 21.46 3.60
C LYS A 45 15.31 22.15 2.43
N SER A 46 16.63 22.29 2.51
CA SER A 46 17.46 22.95 1.49
C SER A 46 17.49 22.16 0.17
N PHE A 47 17.78 20.86 0.24
CA PHE A 47 17.71 19.98 -0.93
C PHE A 47 16.29 19.91 -1.50
N ALA A 48 15.25 19.81 -0.66
CA ALA A 48 13.86 19.77 -1.12
C ALA A 48 13.45 21.04 -1.88
N SER A 49 13.87 22.20 -1.38
CA SER A 49 13.62 23.50 -2.00
C SER A 49 14.30 23.59 -3.37
N LYS A 50 15.60 23.28 -3.42
CA LYS A 50 16.39 23.33 -4.66
C LYS A 50 15.89 22.34 -5.72
N ILE A 51 15.68 21.07 -5.37
CA ILE A 51 15.18 20.05 -6.29
C ILE A 51 13.79 20.44 -6.82
N THR A 52 12.94 21.07 -6.01
CA THR A 52 11.64 21.58 -6.46
C THR A 52 11.81 22.70 -7.50
N ILE A 53 12.67 23.69 -7.25
CA ILE A 53 13.00 24.75 -8.22
C ILE A 53 13.52 24.15 -9.54
N ASP A 54 14.53 23.28 -9.44
CA ASP A 54 15.13 22.58 -10.57
C ASP A 54 14.11 21.72 -11.34
N THR A 55 13.10 21.16 -10.67
CA THR A 55 12.02 20.38 -11.29
C THR A 55 11.10 21.25 -12.12
N PHE A 56 10.60 22.37 -11.58
CA PHE A 56 9.69 23.23 -12.32
C PHE A 56 10.37 24.01 -13.47
N ILE A 57 11.65 24.36 -13.31
CA ILE A 57 12.48 24.91 -14.40
C ILE A 57 12.63 23.89 -15.54
N GLU A 58 12.89 22.62 -15.22
CA GLU A 58 13.03 21.55 -16.22
C GLU A 58 11.70 21.19 -16.88
N ALA A 59 10.62 21.15 -16.10
CA ALA A 59 9.26 20.96 -16.59
C ALA A 59 8.84 22.09 -17.53
N TRP A 60 9.18 23.35 -17.24
CA TRP A 60 8.92 24.47 -18.15
C TRP A 60 9.66 24.30 -19.49
N LYS A 61 10.95 23.93 -19.45
CA LYS A 61 11.76 23.68 -20.66
C LYS A 61 11.20 22.53 -21.52
N LYS A 62 10.72 21.45 -20.89
CA LYS A 62 10.17 20.27 -21.57
C LYS A 62 8.66 20.32 -21.83
N LEU A 63 7.96 21.38 -21.42
CA LEU A 63 6.48 21.46 -21.44
C LEU A 63 5.84 21.23 -22.81
N LYS A 64 6.53 21.62 -23.90
CA LYS A 64 6.05 21.43 -25.28
C LYS A 64 6.14 19.96 -25.77
N ILE A 65 6.74 19.07 -24.99
CA ILE A 65 7.08 17.69 -25.38
C ILE A 65 6.26 16.65 -24.60
N ILE A 66 5.61 17.02 -23.48
CA ILE A 66 4.68 16.12 -22.77
C ILE A 66 3.48 15.78 -23.67
N ARG A 67 3.15 14.49 -23.74
CA ARG A 67 2.02 13.95 -24.49
C ARG A 67 0.69 14.24 -23.79
N GLU A 68 -0.38 14.47 -24.54
CA GLU A 68 -1.73 14.76 -23.99
C GLU A 68 -2.40 13.58 -23.25
N ASP A 69 -1.82 12.39 -23.34
CA ASP A 69 -2.25 11.17 -22.63
C ASP A 69 -1.68 11.04 -21.21
N SER A 70 -0.59 11.76 -20.91
CA SER A 70 0.26 11.51 -19.76
C SER A 70 -0.08 12.47 -18.60
N PRO A 71 -0.48 11.98 -17.41
CA PRO A 71 -0.89 12.82 -16.29
C PRO A 71 0.20 13.80 -15.86
N PHE A 72 -0.11 15.10 -15.85
CA PHE A 72 0.87 16.17 -15.66
C PHE A 72 1.54 16.11 -14.29
N THR A 73 0.79 15.85 -13.22
CA THR A 73 1.35 15.70 -11.86
C THR A 73 2.30 14.50 -11.79
N GLY A 74 1.96 13.38 -12.43
CA GLY A 74 2.82 12.20 -12.48
C GLY A 74 4.11 12.44 -13.26
N TRP A 75 4.04 13.21 -14.35
CA TRP A 75 5.21 13.64 -15.12
C TRP A 75 6.13 14.57 -14.33
N LEU A 76 5.58 15.51 -13.55
CA LEU A 76 6.37 16.32 -12.61
C LEU A 76 7.06 15.48 -11.54
N ILE A 77 6.34 14.51 -10.95
CA ILE A 77 6.90 13.60 -9.94
C ILE A 77 8.06 12.79 -10.52
N ALA A 78 7.93 12.25 -11.73
CA ALA A 78 9.03 11.55 -12.40
C ALA A 78 10.29 12.44 -12.56
N ILE A 79 10.13 13.70 -12.99
CA ILE A 79 11.24 14.67 -13.08
C ILE A 79 11.88 14.92 -11.70
N ALA A 80 11.05 15.06 -10.66
CA ALA A 80 11.50 15.28 -9.28
C ALA A 80 12.27 14.08 -8.69
N VAL A 81 11.80 12.86 -8.96
CA VAL A 81 12.47 11.61 -8.56
C VAL A 81 13.84 11.54 -9.21
N TYR A 82 13.95 11.67 -10.55
CA TYR A 82 15.27 11.64 -11.22
C TYR A 82 16.25 12.70 -10.67
N LYS A 83 15.78 13.95 -10.45
CA LYS A 83 16.61 15.00 -9.84
C LYS A 83 17.03 14.70 -8.41
N THR A 84 16.17 14.05 -7.62
CA THR A 84 16.50 13.60 -6.26
C THR A 84 17.58 12.53 -6.29
N LEU A 85 17.46 11.53 -7.18
CA LEU A 85 18.45 10.47 -7.36
C LEU A 85 19.81 11.02 -7.80
N ASP A 86 19.84 12.01 -8.69
CA ASP A 86 21.07 12.66 -9.11
C ASP A 86 21.71 13.52 -8.01
N VAL A 87 20.90 14.19 -7.16
CA VAL A 87 21.41 14.85 -5.95
C VAL A 87 21.99 13.82 -4.98
N PHE A 88 21.34 12.67 -4.77
CA PHE A 88 21.85 11.62 -3.87
C PHE A 88 23.16 11.01 -4.38
N ARG A 89 23.23 10.68 -5.68
CA ARG A 89 24.45 10.16 -6.34
C ARG A 89 25.67 11.06 -6.11
N ASN A 90 25.46 12.38 -6.09
CA ASN A 90 26.52 13.38 -5.96
C ASN A 90 26.81 13.85 -4.52
N ASN A 91 25.94 13.57 -3.53
CA ASN A 91 26.07 14.09 -2.15
C ASN A 91 26.04 12.97 -1.09
N LYS A 92 26.60 11.80 -1.40
CA LYS A 92 26.52 10.59 -0.57
C LYS A 92 26.96 10.80 0.89
N GLU A 93 28.00 11.60 1.13
CA GLU A 93 28.49 11.89 2.49
C GLU A 93 27.50 12.72 3.33
N GLU A 94 26.67 13.56 2.69
CA GLU A 94 25.64 14.34 3.37
C GLU A 94 24.46 13.44 3.76
N PHE A 95 24.03 12.57 2.85
CA PHE A 95 22.93 11.62 3.09
C PHE A 95 23.32 10.40 3.95
N ALA A 96 24.62 10.21 4.23
CA ALA A 96 25.11 9.24 5.21
C ALA A 96 24.99 9.75 6.67
N LYS A 97 24.82 11.07 6.87
CA LYS A 97 24.57 11.65 8.20
C LYS A 97 23.14 11.34 8.64
N LYS A 98 22.89 11.34 9.95
CA LYS A 98 21.51 11.42 10.46
C LYS A 98 20.93 12.78 10.05
N PRO A 99 19.69 12.84 9.53
CA PRO A 99 19.08 14.11 9.17
C PRO A 99 18.85 14.97 10.42
N ASP A 100 19.11 16.26 10.32
CA ASP A 100 18.61 17.24 11.29
C ASP A 100 17.14 17.53 10.97
N LEU A 101 16.28 17.30 11.95
CA LEU A 101 14.83 17.41 11.82
C LEU A 101 14.25 18.64 12.52
N THR A 102 15.10 19.48 13.15
CA THR A 102 14.68 20.66 13.91
C THR A 102 13.90 21.68 13.08
N GLU A 103 14.13 21.75 11.76
CA GLU A 103 13.39 22.60 10.81
C GLU A 103 12.23 21.88 10.09
N ILE A 104 12.01 20.59 10.35
CA ILE A 104 11.17 19.69 9.53
C ILE A 104 10.13 18.92 10.37
N GLU A 105 9.95 19.24 11.65
CA GLU A 105 8.97 18.57 12.50
C GLU A 105 7.53 18.74 11.97
N SER A 106 6.95 17.65 11.46
CA SER A 106 5.54 17.59 11.06
C SER A 106 4.64 17.48 12.29
N LYS A 107 3.37 17.85 12.14
CA LYS A 107 2.33 17.54 13.13
C LYS A 107 1.90 16.07 13.10
N ASP A 108 2.24 15.35 12.03
CA ASP A 108 2.01 13.91 11.94
C ASP A 108 3.25 13.14 12.46
N SER A 109 3.04 12.26 13.43
CA SER A 109 4.12 11.48 14.04
C SER A 109 4.71 10.42 13.12
N PHE A 110 3.89 9.82 12.25
CA PHE A 110 4.33 8.83 11.26
C PHE A 110 5.17 9.49 10.17
N GLU A 111 4.83 10.71 9.73
CA GLU A 111 5.67 11.49 8.82
C GLU A 111 7.06 11.80 9.41
N ASN A 112 7.12 12.17 10.68
CA ASN A 112 8.39 12.37 11.38
C ASN A 112 9.24 11.09 11.45
N ASP A 113 8.63 9.92 11.57
CA ASP A 113 9.33 8.64 11.59
C ASP A 113 9.77 8.17 10.19
N ILE A 114 9.06 8.53 9.12
CA ILE A 114 9.58 8.43 7.75
C ILE A 114 10.86 9.28 7.62
N PHE A 115 10.86 10.54 8.08
CA PHE A 115 12.08 11.36 8.03
C PHE A 115 13.27 10.74 8.80
N ARG A 116 13.00 10.04 9.91
CA ARG A 116 14.03 9.37 10.75
C ARG A 116 14.60 8.08 10.17
N LEU A 117 14.00 7.49 9.13
CA LEU A 117 14.62 6.38 8.38
C LEU A 117 15.99 6.80 7.81
N PRO A 118 16.97 5.88 7.69
CA PRO A 118 18.18 6.15 6.93
C PRO A 118 17.84 6.36 5.44
N HIS A 119 18.69 7.09 4.70
CA HIS A 119 18.23 7.73 3.45
C HIS A 119 17.78 6.76 2.34
N LEU A 120 18.36 5.55 2.28
CA LEU A 120 18.11 4.60 1.19
C LEU A 120 16.81 3.84 1.44
N GLU A 121 16.62 3.35 2.66
CA GLU A 121 15.36 2.84 3.19
C GLU A 121 14.25 3.88 3.02
N ARG A 122 14.50 5.14 3.36
CA ARG A 122 13.53 6.23 3.21
C ARG A 122 13.12 6.48 1.75
N LEU A 123 14.09 6.55 0.85
CA LEU A 123 13.86 6.72 -0.58
C LEU A 123 12.98 5.61 -1.15
N ILE A 124 13.39 4.35 -0.91
CA ILE A 124 12.72 3.16 -1.42
C ILE A 124 11.32 3.04 -0.80
N PHE A 125 11.18 3.36 0.50
CA PHE A 125 9.89 3.42 1.17
C PHE A 125 8.95 4.47 0.58
N VAL A 126 9.42 5.69 0.32
CA VAL A 126 8.59 6.76 -0.26
C VAL A 126 8.18 6.40 -1.69
N LEU A 127 9.11 5.90 -2.51
CA LEU A 127 8.79 5.47 -3.87
C LEU A 127 7.78 4.31 -3.90
N ASN A 128 7.96 3.28 -3.06
CA ASN A 128 7.09 2.09 -3.09
C ASN A 128 5.76 2.29 -2.33
N LYS A 129 5.82 2.77 -1.09
CA LYS A 129 4.65 2.80 -0.20
C LYS A 129 3.85 4.10 -0.34
N VAL A 130 4.46 5.23 -0.66
CA VAL A 130 3.73 6.50 -0.90
C VAL A 130 3.37 6.66 -2.39
N GLU A 131 4.37 6.71 -3.27
CA GLU A 131 4.17 6.99 -4.71
C GLU A 131 3.72 5.77 -5.55
N LYS A 132 3.75 4.56 -4.96
CA LYS A 132 3.29 3.29 -5.55
C LYS A 132 4.07 2.81 -6.78
N TYR A 133 5.36 3.16 -6.88
CA TYR A 133 6.27 2.49 -7.82
C TYR A 133 6.52 1.04 -7.40
N SER A 134 6.56 0.12 -8.36
CA SER A 134 6.96 -1.27 -8.12
C SER A 134 8.44 -1.38 -7.72
N VAL A 135 8.82 -2.51 -7.11
CA VAL A 135 10.23 -2.80 -6.80
C VAL A 135 11.09 -2.76 -8.06
N ASP A 136 10.60 -3.33 -9.16
CA ASP A 136 11.31 -3.39 -10.44
C ASP A 136 11.57 -1.99 -11.02
N GLU A 137 10.56 -1.11 -11.02
CA GLU A 137 10.74 0.30 -11.42
C GLU A 137 11.73 1.04 -10.52
N ILE A 138 11.76 0.74 -9.21
CA ILE A 138 12.71 1.36 -8.27
C ILE A 138 14.14 0.86 -8.54
N ALA A 139 14.32 -0.45 -8.74
CA ALA A 139 15.61 -1.06 -9.07
C ALA A 139 16.21 -0.44 -10.34
N ASP A 140 15.42 -0.31 -11.41
CA ASP A 140 15.80 0.36 -12.65
C ASP A 140 16.13 1.85 -12.45
N MET A 141 15.31 2.59 -11.68
CA MET A 141 15.54 4.02 -11.44
C MET A 141 16.82 4.30 -10.64
N ILE A 142 17.09 3.51 -9.59
CA ILE A 142 18.21 3.77 -8.68
C ILE A 142 19.51 3.06 -9.08
N LEU A 143 19.43 2.06 -9.99
CA LEU A 143 20.51 1.18 -10.45
C LEU A 143 21.02 0.23 -9.34
N MET A 144 20.10 -0.48 -8.70
CA MET A 144 20.36 -1.55 -7.73
C MET A 144 19.66 -2.85 -8.17
N LYS A 145 19.99 -4.01 -7.57
CA LYS A 145 19.23 -5.23 -7.84
C LYS A 145 17.85 -5.16 -7.18
N LYS A 146 16.90 -5.92 -7.72
CA LYS A 146 15.58 -6.13 -7.12
C LYS A 146 15.69 -6.57 -5.65
N ASP A 147 16.48 -7.59 -5.39
CA ASP A 147 16.70 -8.20 -4.08
C ASP A 147 17.25 -7.17 -3.06
N ASP A 148 18.17 -6.29 -3.49
CA ASP A 148 18.72 -5.22 -2.66
C ASP A 148 17.63 -4.16 -2.32
N VAL A 149 16.73 -3.87 -3.27
CA VAL A 149 15.60 -2.95 -3.08
C VAL A 149 14.56 -3.55 -2.14
N GLU A 150 14.24 -4.84 -2.27
CA GLU A 150 13.32 -5.56 -1.37
C GLU A 150 13.88 -5.64 0.04
N PHE A 151 15.17 -5.94 0.20
CA PHE A 151 15.85 -5.90 1.49
C PHE A 151 15.76 -4.52 2.16
N HIS A 152 16.11 -3.43 1.45
CA HIS A 152 16.03 -2.09 2.03
C HIS A 152 14.59 -1.60 2.24
N LEU A 153 13.62 -2.06 1.44
CA LEU A 153 12.20 -1.79 1.64
C LEU A 153 11.67 -2.48 2.89
N ASN A 154 11.97 -3.76 3.07
CA ASN A 154 11.58 -4.53 4.25
C ASN A 154 12.25 -3.97 5.50
N LEU A 155 13.53 -3.63 5.44
CA LEU A 155 14.25 -2.99 6.54
C LEU A 155 13.72 -1.58 6.87
N ALA A 156 13.13 -0.86 5.90
CA ALA A 156 12.40 0.39 6.17
C ALA A 156 11.08 0.14 6.93
N ILE A 157 10.34 -0.89 6.50
CA ILE A 157 9.07 -1.32 7.08
C ILE A 157 9.28 -1.83 8.51
N GLU A 158 10.29 -2.66 8.76
CA GLU A 158 10.68 -3.14 10.08
C GLU A 158 10.99 -1.99 11.05
N LYS A 159 11.80 -1.01 10.64
CA LYS A 159 12.14 0.17 11.47
C LYS A 159 10.91 1.02 11.82
N LEU A 160 9.87 1.01 10.98
CA LEU A 160 8.57 1.64 11.29
C LEU A 160 7.69 0.73 12.15
N HIS A 161 7.74 -0.60 11.99
CA HIS A 161 7.05 -1.58 12.84
C HIS A 161 7.60 -1.63 14.27
N GLU A 162 8.92 -1.55 14.48
CA GLU A 162 9.55 -1.52 15.81
C GLU A 162 9.02 -0.37 16.67
N ARG A 163 8.78 0.80 16.05
CA ARG A 163 8.21 1.97 16.72
C ARG A 163 6.69 1.90 16.90
N TYR A 164 6.01 1.05 16.12
CA TYR A 164 4.55 0.94 16.10
C TYR A 164 4.11 -0.52 15.81
N PRO A 165 4.08 -1.41 16.83
CA PRO A 165 3.81 -2.83 16.62
C PRO A 165 2.49 -3.19 15.91
N LEU A 166 1.46 -2.35 15.98
CA LEU A 166 0.20 -2.55 15.24
C LEU A 166 0.35 -2.46 13.71
N TYR A 167 1.44 -1.89 13.18
CA TYR A 167 1.60 -1.67 11.74
C TYR A 167 1.69 -2.98 10.93
N LYS A 168 1.82 -4.15 11.59
CA LYS A 168 1.59 -5.47 10.97
C LYS A 168 0.19 -5.60 10.35
N PHE A 169 -0.80 -4.85 10.85
CA PHE A 169 -2.14 -4.79 10.30
C PHE A 169 -2.19 -3.84 9.09
N ASP A 170 -2.12 -4.39 7.88
CA ASP A 170 -2.06 -3.67 6.59
C ASP A 170 -2.99 -2.45 6.50
N ASN A 171 -4.24 -2.63 6.92
CA ASN A 171 -5.26 -1.58 6.90
C ASN A 171 -4.80 -0.32 7.65
N SER A 172 -4.16 -0.47 8.81
CA SER A 172 -3.66 0.66 9.62
C SER A 172 -2.48 1.38 8.96
N PHE A 173 -1.64 0.64 8.23
CA PHE A 173 -0.44 1.19 7.59
C PHE A 173 -0.79 1.95 6.31
N GLN A 174 -1.65 1.37 5.46
CA GLN A 174 -2.18 2.08 4.28
C GLN A 174 -3.08 3.25 4.68
N GLU A 175 -3.83 3.17 5.78
CA GLU A 175 -4.60 4.29 6.32
C GLU A 175 -3.71 5.45 6.78
N ARG A 176 -2.58 5.18 7.45
CA ARG A 176 -1.63 6.25 7.82
C ARG A 176 -0.94 6.86 6.61
N ILE A 177 -0.57 6.05 5.61
CA ILE A 177 -0.06 6.57 4.33
C ILE A 177 -1.11 7.45 3.63
N SER A 178 -2.40 7.09 3.67
CA SER A 178 -3.46 7.91 3.05
C SER A 178 -3.80 9.19 3.83
N LYS A 179 -3.40 9.28 5.10
CA LYS A 179 -3.52 10.47 5.96
C LYS A 179 -2.34 11.45 5.83
N LEU A 180 -1.22 11.05 5.22
CA LEU A 180 -0.08 11.94 4.98
C LEU A 180 -0.49 13.19 4.16
N PRO A 181 0.02 14.40 4.48
CA PRO A 181 -0.31 15.60 3.72
C PRO A 181 0.01 15.48 2.23
N ILE A 182 -1.00 15.53 1.35
CA ILE A 182 -0.80 15.48 -0.10
C ILE A 182 0.01 16.69 -0.60
N GLU A 183 -0.03 17.80 0.14
CA GLU A 183 0.77 18.99 -0.12
C GLU A 183 1.43 19.50 1.16
N ILE A 184 2.70 19.88 1.04
CA ILE A 184 3.45 20.65 2.03
C ILE A 184 3.88 21.93 1.31
N GLN A 185 3.50 23.10 1.82
CA GLN A 185 3.85 24.36 1.17
C GLN A 185 5.30 24.72 1.49
N PRO A 186 6.17 24.94 0.48
CA PRO A 186 7.53 25.40 0.70
C PRO A 186 7.57 26.87 1.17
N ASP A 187 8.76 27.33 1.59
CA ASP A 187 9.00 28.77 1.76
C ASP A 187 8.70 29.53 0.46
N LYS A 188 8.14 30.73 0.57
CA LYS A 188 7.69 31.54 -0.58
C LYS A 188 8.78 31.77 -1.63
N SER A 189 10.05 31.84 -1.20
CA SER A 189 11.24 31.93 -2.05
C SER A 189 11.28 30.86 -3.15
N VAL A 190 10.87 29.62 -2.87
CA VAL A 190 10.81 28.52 -3.86
C VAL A 190 9.89 28.87 -5.02
N SER A 191 8.70 29.42 -4.73
CA SER A 191 7.76 29.83 -5.78
C SER A 191 8.22 31.11 -6.48
N ASP A 192 8.82 32.06 -5.76
CA ASP A 192 9.31 33.32 -6.33
C ASP A 192 10.48 33.05 -7.30
N GLU A 193 11.44 32.19 -6.94
CA GLU A 193 12.59 31.83 -7.77
C GLU A 193 12.19 31.13 -9.07
N ILE A 194 11.26 30.16 -9.01
CA ILE A 194 10.70 29.47 -10.19
C ILE A 194 10.13 30.49 -11.18
N PHE A 195 9.28 31.42 -10.72
CA PHE A 195 8.61 32.37 -11.61
C PHE A 195 9.53 33.51 -12.08
N ASN A 196 10.48 33.95 -11.26
CA ASN A 196 11.50 34.92 -11.66
C ASN A 196 12.39 34.36 -12.78
N TYR A 197 12.88 33.12 -12.65
CA TYR A 197 13.67 32.46 -13.69
C TYR A 197 12.90 32.37 -15.03
N ILE A 198 11.65 31.92 -14.98
CA ILE A 198 10.81 31.78 -16.18
C ILE A 198 10.48 33.15 -16.80
N TYR A 199 10.30 34.19 -15.97
CA TYR A 199 10.10 35.56 -16.45
C TYR A 199 11.35 36.08 -17.18
N GLU A 200 12.52 35.99 -16.55
CA GLU A 200 13.79 36.43 -17.14
C GLU A 200 14.11 35.75 -18.47
N GLU A 201 14.03 34.41 -18.53
CA GLU A 201 14.32 33.67 -19.76
C GLU A 201 13.34 34.03 -20.89
N ARG A 202 12.07 34.29 -20.56
CA ARG A 202 11.09 34.78 -21.55
C ARG A 202 11.39 36.20 -22.02
N MET A 203 11.85 37.09 -21.15
CA MET A 203 12.30 38.43 -21.55
C MET A 203 13.52 38.34 -22.47
N LYS A 204 14.53 37.52 -22.15
CA LYS A 204 15.72 37.29 -22.99
C LYS A 204 15.38 36.76 -24.39
N VAL A 205 14.29 36.01 -24.55
CA VAL A 205 13.76 35.60 -25.87
C VAL A 205 13.05 36.77 -26.56
N ALA A 206 12.13 37.45 -25.87
CA ALA A 206 11.37 38.57 -26.44
C ALA A 206 12.26 39.75 -26.87
N GLU A 207 13.44 39.93 -26.27
CA GLU A 207 14.41 40.94 -26.70
C GLU A 207 15.23 40.52 -27.92
N LYS A 208 15.48 39.22 -28.12
CA LYS A 208 16.11 38.67 -29.34
C LYS A 208 15.15 38.60 -30.53
N GLU A 209 13.84 38.63 -30.27
CA GLU A 209 12.79 38.68 -31.30
C GLU A 209 12.36 40.12 -31.67
N LYS A 210 12.96 41.17 -31.06
CA LYS A 210 12.81 42.55 -31.52
C LYS A 210 13.53 42.70 -32.89
N PRO A 211 12.87 43.20 -33.95
CA PRO A 211 13.54 43.46 -35.21
C PRO A 211 14.57 44.59 -35.06
N GLU A 212 15.78 44.39 -35.59
CA GLU A 212 16.80 45.43 -35.65
C GLU A 212 16.31 46.62 -36.49
N THR A 213 16.62 47.84 -36.04
CA THR A 213 16.20 49.07 -36.73
C THR A 213 16.90 49.19 -38.09
N PRO A 214 16.17 49.41 -39.20
CA PRO A 214 16.78 49.55 -40.52
C PRO A 214 17.59 50.87 -40.63
N PRO A 215 18.72 50.87 -41.36
CA PRO A 215 19.42 52.09 -41.74
C PRO A 215 18.56 53.04 -42.61
N LYS A 216 18.97 54.32 -42.69
CA LYS A 216 18.16 55.45 -43.17
C LYS A 216 18.72 56.17 -44.43
N GLU A 217 17.79 56.83 -45.14
CA GLU A 217 17.86 58.10 -45.93
C GLU A 217 18.92 58.21 -47.08
N GLU A 218 18.57 58.41 -48.36
CA GLU A 218 17.25 58.36 -49.06
C GLU A 218 17.35 57.67 -50.45
N VAL A 219 17.18 58.18 -51.70
CA VAL A 219 16.92 59.49 -52.35
C VAL A 219 16.23 59.25 -53.73
N GLU A 220 15.29 60.11 -54.16
CA GLU A 220 14.72 60.36 -55.54
C GLU A 220 14.19 59.17 -56.42
N GLU A 221 12.91 59.09 -56.83
CA GLU A 221 12.07 59.90 -57.78
C GLU A 221 12.18 59.46 -59.27
N ALA A 222 11.15 59.41 -60.15
CA ALA A 222 9.70 59.73 -60.06
C ALA A 222 8.82 58.90 -61.10
N PRO A 223 7.74 59.37 -61.79
CA PRO A 223 6.37 59.21 -61.27
C PRO A 223 5.20 58.75 -62.21
N LYS A 224 4.10 58.27 -61.57
CA LYS A 224 2.64 58.47 -61.84
C LYS A 224 1.94 57.98 -63.14
N LYS A 225 0.94 57.08 -62.96
CA LYS A 225 -0.52 57.14 -63.36
C LYS A 225 -1.09 55.71 -63.59
N GLU A 226 -2.11 55.13 -62.94
CA GLU A 226 -3.27 55.53 -62.10
C GLU A 226 -4.65 55.50 -62.82
N LYS A 227 -5.68 54.97 -62.12
CA LYS A 227 -7.15 54.95 -62.37
C LYS A 227 -7.65 53.78 -63.26
N LYS A 228 -8.71 53.03 -62.89
CA LYS A 228 -9.99 53.43 -62.26
C LYS A 228 -10.61 52.31 -61.37
N LYS A 229 -11.36 52.68 -60.32
CA LYS A 229 -12.37 51.84 -59.65
C LYS A 229 -13.73 51.91 -60.39
N LYS A 230 -14.56 50.88 -60.23
CA LYS A 230 -16.03 50.95 -60.12
C LYS A 230 -16.52 49.91 -59.11
N GLU A 231 -17.71 50.13 -58.55
CA GLU A 231 -18.34 49.36 -57.47
C GLU A 231 -19.66 48.69 -57.99
N PRO A 232 -20.55 48.13 -57.15
CA PRO A 232 -20.48 46.78 -56.56
C PRO A 232 -21.75 45.92 -56.90
N LYS A 233 -22.04 44.88 -56.08
CA LYS A 233 -23.09 43.81 -56.19
C LYS A 233 -22.63 42.56 -56.97
N GLU A 234 -23.08 41.32 -56.69
CA GLU A 234 -24.02 40.81 -55.65
C GLU A 234 -23.64 39.37 -55.18
N GLN A 235 -24.44 38.71 -54.33
CA GLN A 235 -24.06 37.48 -53.60
C GLN A 235 -24.61 36.14 -54.15
N LYS A 236 -23.82 35.06 -53.94
CA LYS A 236 -24.18 33.62 -53.75
C LYS A 236 -24.69 32.78 -54.96
N LYS A 237 -23.89 31.79 -55.39
CA LYS A 237 -24.02 30.36 -54.97
C LYS A 237 -22.91 29.43 -55.51
N LYS A 238 -22.66 28.36 -54.72
CA LYS A 238 -21.92 27.08 -54.92
C LYS A 238 -21.15 26.80 -56.24
N VAL A 239 -19.90 26.35 -56.08
CA VAL A 239 -19.24 25.29 -56.88
C VAL A 239 -18.66 24.25 -55.89
N GLN A 240 -18.46 22.99 -56.31
CA GLN A 240 -18.14 21.85 -55.44
C GLN A 240 -16.64 21.68 -55.16
N MET A 241 -16.31 21.09 -53.99
CA MET A 241 -15.04 20.38 -53.78
C MET A 241 -15.14 18.96 -54.38
N PRO A 242 -14.02 18.35 -54.82
CA PRO A 242 -14.03 16.96 -55.27
C PRO A 242 -14.28 15.99 -54.11
N GLU A 243 -15.09 14.98 -54.36
CA GLU A 243 -15.39 13.91 -53.41
C GLU A 243 -14.29 12.83 -53.47
N VAL A 244 -13.41 12.81 -52.46
CA VAL A 244 -12.37 11.78 -52.34
C VAL A 244 -12.96 10.57 -51.61
N SER A 245 -13.48 9.61 -52.38
CA SER A 245 -13.90 8.31 -51.86
C SER A 245 -12.69 7.49 -51.41
N ILE A 246 -12.41 7.46 -50.10
CA ILE A 246 -11.43 6.55 -49.52
C ILE A 246 -12.04 5.15 -49.49
N ASP A 247 -11.72 4.32 -50.48
CA ASP A 247 -12.11 2.91 -50.49
C ASP A 247 -11.25 2.12 -49.48
N VAL A 248 -11.77 2.00 -48.26
CA VAL A 248 -11.11 1.28 -47.16
C VAL A 248 -11.28 -0.22 -47.37
N SER A 249 -10.27 -0.85 -47.96
CA SER A 249 -10.23 -2.30 -48.21
C SER A 249 -10.50 -3.12 -46.94
N THR A 250 -11.75 -3.57 -46.80
CA THR A 250 -12.25 -4.29 -45.62
C THR A 250 -11.59 -5.66 -45.40
N SER A 251 -10.87 -6.17 -46.40
CA SER A 251 -10.06 -7.38 -46.34
C SER A 251 -8.92 -7.27 -45.32
N HIS A 252 -8.16 -6.16 -45.34
CA HIS A 252 -7.02 -5.98 -44.44
C HIS A 252 -7.47 -5.72 -43.00
N ILE A 253 -8.51 -4.90 -42.79
CA ILE A 253 -9.04 -4.63 -41.45
C ILE A 253 -9.54 -5.93 -40.79
N LYS A 254 -10.24 -6.80 -41.52
CA LYS A 254 -10.64 -8.11 -40.99
C LYS A 254 -9.45 -8.99 -40.62
N LYS A 255 -8.38 -9.02 -41.44
CA LYS A 255 -7.12 -9.72 -41.08
C LYS A 255 -6.48 -9.15 -39.82
N TYR A 256 -6.35 -7.83 -39.69
CA TYR A 256 -5.74 -7.23 -38.50
C TYR A 256 -6.59 -7.40 -37.24
N ILE A 257 -7.92 -7.37 -37.33
CA ILE A 257 -8.82 -7.69 -36.21
C ILE A 257 -8.70 -9.16 -35.79
N ILE A 258 -8.62 -10.10 -36.74
CA ILE A 258 -8.40 -11.52 -36.43
C ILE A 258 -7.02 -11.73 -35.78
N ILE A 259 -5.96 -11.11 -36.31
CA ILE A 259 -4.61 -11.21 -35.75
C ILE A 259 -4.57 -10.61 -34.34
N ALA A 260 -5.07 -9.38 -34.15
CA ALA A 260 -5.13 -8.74 -32.83
C ALA A 260 -6.00 -9.53 -31.83
N GLY A 261 -7.13 -10.10 -32.29
CA GLY A 261 -7.96 -11.00 -31.50
C GLY A 261 -7.24 -12.28 -31.10
N SER A 262 -6.51 -12.92 -32.01
CA SER A 262 -5.69 -14.10 -31.68
C SER A 262 -4.52 -13.78 -30.77
N ILE A 263 -3.90 -12.59 -30.90
CA ILE A 263 -2.87 -12.12 -29.97
C ILE A 263 -3.49 -11.84 -28.59
N LEU A 264 -4.69 -11.26 -28.51
CA LEU A 264 -5.42 -11.09 -27.26
C LEU A 264 -5.83 -12.41 -26.62
N VAL A 265 -6.25 -13.41 -27.40
CA VAL A 265 -6.56 -14.75 -26.90
C VAL A 265 -5.30 -15.48 -26.44
N VAL A 266 -4.19 -15.41 -27.18
CA VAL A 266 -2.91 -15.97 -26.74
C VAL A 266 -2.37 -15.24 -25.52
N ALA A 267 -2.46 -13.91 -25.45
CA ALA A 267 -2.07 -13.13 -24.27
C ALA A 267 -2.97 -13.43 -23.06
N ALA A 268 -4.28 -13.62 -23.25
CA ALA A 268 -5.20 -14.02 -22.20
C ALA A 268 -4.95 -15.47 -21.74
N LEU A 269 -4.62 -16.39 -22.65
CA LEU A 269 -4.23 -17.76 -22.32
C LEU A 269 -2.88 -17.82 -21.60
N VAL A 270 -1.90 -17.02 -22.03
CA VAL A 270 -0.59 -16.89 -21.36
C VAL A 270 -0.75 -16.23 -19.99
N PHE A 271 -1.57 -15.17 -19.86
CA PHE A 271 -1.92 -14.56 -18.58
C PHE A 271 -2.64 -15.55 -17.67
N PHE A 272 -3.58 -16.35 -18.19
CA PHE A 272 -4.29 -17.40 -17.45
C PHE A 272 -3.38 -18.60 -17.09
N TRP A 273 -2.31 -18.84 -17.85
CA TRP A 273 -1.34 -19.91 -17.58
C TRP A 273 -0.22 -19.46 -16.62
N LEU A 274 0.18 -18.20 -16.67
CA LEU A 274 1.10 -17.57 -15.72
C LEU A 274 0.42 -17.30 -14.36
N ASN A 275 -0.83 -16.82 -14.38
CA ASN A 275 -1.64 -16.54 -13.19
C ASN A 275 -2.55 -17.73 -12.80
N ARG A 276 -2.32 -18.92 -13.36
CA ARG A 276 -2.81 -20.15 -12.74
C ARG A 276 -2.08 -20.27 -11.41
N ALA A 277 -2.82 -20.27 -10.29
CA ALA A 277 -2.26 -20.39 -8.94
C ALA A 277 -1.54 -21.73 -8.78
N LYS A 278 -0.25 -21.73 -9.11
CA LYS A 278 0.61 -22.92 -9.27
C LYS A 278 0.52 -23.84 -8.05
N GLY A 279 0.68 -25.13 -8.31
CA GLY A 279 0.48 -26.19 -7.34
C GLY A 279 1.05 -25.89 -5.97
N TRP A 280 0.21 -26.12 -4.96
CA TRP A 280 0.70 -26.29 -3.60
C TRP A 280 1.20 -27.74 -3.52
N ASN A 281 2.51 -27.92 -3.42
CA ASN A 281 3.08 -29.26 -3.46
C ASN A 281 2.87 -29.96 -2.11
N VAL A 282 2.28 -31.15 -2.15
CA VAL A 282 2.09 -32.04 -1.01
C VAL A 282 3.26 -33.02 -0.99
N ASN A 283 4.15 -32.87 -0.02
CA ASN A 283 5.23 -33.78 0.25
C ASN A 283 4.86 -34.67 1.44
N VAL A 284 4.60 -35.96 1.19
CA VAL A 284 4.28 -36.94 2.23
C VAL A 284 5.48 -37.12 3.15
N THR A 285 5.30 -36.80 4.44
CA THR A 285 6.35 -36.87 5.47
C THR A 285 6.32 -38.17 6.26
N MET A 286 5.16 -38.85 6.30
CA MET A 286 4.99 -40.17 6.93
C MET A 286 3.79 -40.89 6.31
N GLY A 287 3.83 -42.23 6.27
CA GLY A 287 2.69 -43.05 5.85
C GLY A 287 2.27 -42.85 4.38
N SER A 288 0.96 -42.71 4.15
CA SER A 288 0.36 -42.49 2.83
C SER A 288 -0.91 -41.64 3.00
N VAL A 289 -0.97 -40.46 2.40
CA VAL A 289 -2.14 -39.58 2.51
C VAL A 289 -3.17 -39.93 1.44
N LEU A 290 -4.45 -39.62 1.70
CA LEU A 290 -5.47 -39.68 0.67
C LEU A 290 -5.71 -38.27 0.12
N ILE A 291 -5.68 -38.11 -1.20
CA ILE A 291 -6.17 -36.91 -1.90
C ILE A 291 -7.35 -37.32 -2.79
N ASP A 292 -8.53 -36.78 -2.50
CA ASP A 292 -9.81 -37.14 -3.14
C ASP A 292 -10.06 -38.66 -3.19
N ASN A 293 -9.71 -39.34 -2.08
CA ASN A 293 -9.74 -40.79 -1.86
C ASN A 293 -8.66 -41.62 -2.61
N ASN A 294 -7.75 -40.99 -3.36
CA ASN A 294 -6.63 -41.66 -3.99
C ASN A 294 -5.42 -41.67 -3.05
N ALA A 295 -4.78 -42.83 -2.87
CA ALA A 295 -3.60 -42.95 -2.01
C ALA A 295 -2.35 -42.36 -2.68
N VAL A 296 -1.66 -41.48 -1.96
CA VAL A 296 -0.45 -40.77 -2.38
C VAL A 296 0.68 -41.03 -1.38
N ASN A 297 1.85 -41.38 -1.89
CA ASN A 297 3.07 -41.68 -1.13
C ASN A 297 4.32 -40.97 -1.70
N SER A 298 4.13 -39.97 -2.56
CA SER A 298 5.18 -39.17 -3.21
C SER A 298 4.79 -37.68 -3.22
N GLU A 299 5.65 -36.83 -3.78
CA GLU A 299 5.26 -35.46 -4.12
C GLU A 299 4.09 -35.45 -5.12
N THR A 300 3.13 -34.53 -4.92
CA THR A 300 1.99 -34.28 -5.82
C THR A 300 1.46 -32.84 -5.68
N GLU A 301 0.61 -32.38 -6.58
CA GLU A 301 -0.09 -31.09 -6.49
C GLU A 301 -1.43 -31.22 -5.73
N LEU A 302 -1.73 -30.27 -4.83
CA LEU A 302 -3.06 -30.11 -4.23
C LEU A 302 -3.93 -29.18 -5.10
N GLU A 303 -4.84 -29.75 -5.89
CA GLU A 303 -5.75 -28.99 -6.76
C GLU A 303 -6.82 -28.20 -5.97
N LEU A 304 -7.47 -27.23 -6.63
CA LEU A 304 -8.53 -26.43 -6.02
C LEU A 304 -9.73 -27.31 -5.62
N ASN A 305 -10.25 -27.12 -4.41
CA ASN A 305 -11.31 -27.91 -3.77
C ASN A 305 -10.94 -29.37 -3.42
N SER A 306 -9.71 -29.85 -3.70
CA SER A 306 -9.28 -31.22 -3.36
C SER A 306 -9.19 -31.42 -1.85
N LEU A 307 -9.56 -32.62 -1.39
CA LEU A 307 -9.61 -33.03 0.01
C LEU A 307 -8.40 -33.89 0.36
N LEU A 308 -7.54 -33.40 1.25
CA LEU A 308 -6.42 -34.13 1.83
C LEU A 308 -6.80 -34.72 3.19
N LEU A 309 -6.53 -36.02 3.38
CA LEU A 309 -6.75 -36.76 4.62
C LEU A 309 -5.45 -37.45 5.09
N THR A 310 -5.19 -37.38 6.39
CA THR A 310 -4.16 -38.17 7.08
C THR A 310 -4.82 -39.16 8.06
N ASP A 311 -4.37 -40.42 8.06
CA ASP A 311 -4.75 -41.39 9.08
C ASP A 311 -3.90 -41.25 10.35
N GLU A 312 -3.95 -42.22 11.27
CA GLU A 312 -3.15 -42.22 12.50
C GLU A 312 -1.63 -42.37 12.30
N ASN A 313 -1.19 -42.89 11.14
CA ASN A 313 0.22 -43.19 10.85
C ASN A 313 0.79 -42.35 9.69
N SER A 314 0.04 -41.35 9.21
CA SER A 314 0.40 -40.56 8.03
C SER A 314 0.47 -39.07 8.33
N SER A 315 1.38 -38.37 7.66
CA SER A 315 1.52 -36.92 7.74
C SER A 315 2.06 -36.39 6.42
N ALA A 316 1.77 -35.13 6.11
CA ALA A 316 2.30 -34.48 4.91
C ALA A 316 2.58 -32.99 5.16
N ARG A 317 3.47 -32.44 4.35
CA ARG A 317 3.76 -31.00 4.29
C ARG A 317 3.18 -30.43 3.01
N ILE A 318 2.40 -29.36 3.13
CA ILE A 318 1.92 -28.58 2.00
C ILE A 318 2.84 -27.35 1.88
N ILE A 319 3.56 -27.26 0.77
CA ILE A 319 4.37 -26.09 0.43
C ILE A 319 3.47 -25.11 -0.32
N ILE A 320 3.22 -23.94 0.29
CA ILE A 320 2.40 -22.88 -0.31
C ILE A 320 3.33 -21.75 -0.78
N PRO A 321 3.46 -21.50 -2.09
CA PRO A 321 4.28 -20.41 -2.62
C PRO A 321 3.93 -19.07 -1.96
N HIS A 322 4.95 -18.27 -1.64
CA HIS A 322 4.82 -16.96 -0.97
C HIS A 322 4.20 -16.97 0.44
N VAL A 323 3.91 -18.13 1.04
CA VAL A 323 3.30 -18.25 2.40
C VAL A 323 4.16 -19.09 3.35
N GLY A 324 4.77 -20.17 2.84
CA GLY A 324 5.61 -21.09 3.60
C GLY A 324 5.02 -22.50 3.72
N ASP A 325 5.47 -23.24 4.73
CA ASP A 325 5.14 -24.65 4.94
C ASP A 325 3.97 -24.82 5.93
N ILE A 326 2.99 -25.64 5.56
CA ILE A 326 2.00 -26.19 6.50
C ILE A 326 2.29 -27.67 6.69
N GLN A 327 2.74 -28.05 7.89
CA GLN A 327 2.75 -29.45 8.30
C GLN A 327 1.33 -29.87 8.69
N VAL A 328 0.86 -30.98 8.13
CA VAL A 328 -0.42 -31.63 8.44
C VAL A 328 -0.13 -32.85 9.29
N GLU A 329 -0.68 -32.87 10.51
CA GLU A 329 -0.47 -33.94 11.49
C GLU A 329 -1.41 -35.13 11.23
N PRO A 330 -1.15 -36.31 11.84
CA PRO A 330 -2.06 -37.46 11.80
C PRO A 330 -3.51 -37.14 12.20
N ASN A 331 -4.47 -37.94 11.71
CA ASN A 331 -5.91 -37.83 11.95
C ASN A 331 -6.56 -36.51 11.49
N SER A 332 -6.01 -35.87 10.44
CA SER A 332 -6.44 -34.56 9.94
C SER A 332 -7.17 -34.63 8.60
N SER A 333 -7.97 -33.59 8.36
CA SER A 333 -8.73 -33.40 7.12
C SER A 333 -8.78 -31.92 6.77
N LEU A 334 -8.29 -31.56 5.59
CA LEU A 334 -8.36 -30.20 5.05
C LEU A 334 -8.62 -30.19 3.55
N SER A 335 -9.07 -29.05 3.03
CA SER A 335 -9.15 -28.81 1.59
C SER A 335 -8.65 -27.42 1.20
N ARG A 336 -8.04 -27.33 0.01
CA ARG A 336 -7.69 -26.05 -0.63
C ARG A 336 -8.97 -25.39 -1.14
N THR A 337 -9.23 -24.13 -0.79
CA THR A 337 -10.47 -23.46 -1.25
C THR A 337 -10.33 -22.93 -2.68
N ARG A 338 -11.20 -21.98 -3.07
CA ARG A 338 -11.13 -21.25 -4.35
C ARG A 338 -10.47 -19.87 -4.23
N LYS A 339 -10.19 -19.38 -3.01
CA LYS A 339 -9.39 -18.16 -2.83
C LYS A 339 -7.91 -18.55 -2.81
N ASP A 340 -7.07 -17.66 -3.30
CA ASP A 340 -5.63 -17.79 -3.12
C ASP A 340 -5.30 -17.74 -1.63
N PHE A 341 -4.36 -18.60 -1.21
CA PHE A 341 -3.86 -18.70 0.17
C PHE A 341 -4.93 -18.97 1.25
N GLU A 342 -6.02 -19.67 0.92
CA GLU A 342 -7.04 -20.10 1.88
C GLU A 342 -7.28 -21.61 1.88
N ILE A 343 -7.20 -22.23 3.07
CA ILE A 343 -7.65 -23.61 3.34
C ILE A 343 -8.93 -23.62 4.18
N LYS A 344 -9.70 -24.71 4.06
CA LYS A 344 -10.62 -25.15 5.12
C LYS A 344 -10.01 -26.32 5.86
N LEU A 345 -9.83 -26.19 7.17
CA LEU A 345 -9.48 -27.30 8.06
C LEU A 345 -10.78 -27.86 8.65
N ASN A 346 -11.10 -29.12 8.35
CA ASN A 346 -12.34 -29.79 8.77
C ASN A 346 -12.14 -30.56 10.09
N LYS A 347 -10.95 -31.12 10.31
CA LYS A 347 -10.58 -31.88 11.51
C LYS A 347 -9.06 -31.96 11.66
N GLY A 348 -8.58 -32.13 12.88
CA GLY A 348 -7.20 -32.53 13.18
C GLY A 348 -6.31 -31.33 13.45
N LYS A 349 -5.01 -31.44 13.18
CA LYS A 349 -4.01 -30.43 13.54
C LYS A 349 -3.12 -30.07 12.36
N ILE A 350 -2.81 -28.78 12.25
CA ILE A 350 -1.76 -28.24 11.40
C ILE A 350 -0.75 -27.44 12.21
N VAL A 351 0.49 -27.40 11.73
CA VAL A 351 1.56 -26.54 12.23
C VAL A 351 2.13 -25.76 11.04
N LYS A 352 1.86 -24.45 10.99
CA LYS A 352 2.37 -23.57 9.95
C LYS A 352 3.69 -22.95 10.39
N LYS A 353 4.69 -22.97 9.52
CA LYS A 353 5.97 -22.26 9.69
C LYS A 353 6.25 -21.40 8.47
N SER A 354 6.45 -20.11 8.72
CA SER A 354 6.98 -19.17 7.74
C SER A 354 8.44 -19.48 7.42
N ASP A 355 8.80 -19.41 6.13
CA ASP A 355 10.15 -18.99 5.79
C ASP A 355 10.16 -17.46 5.82
N ALA A 356 10.89 -16.91 6.79
CA ALA A 356 10.99 -15.47 7.00
C ALA A 356 11.71 -14.74 5.84
N GLN A 357 12.34 -15.46 4.91
CA GLN A 357 13.01 -14.88 3.74
C GLN A 357 12.12 -14.84 2.48
N THR A 358 11.01 -15.58 2.44
CA THR A 358 10.19 -15.74 1.21
C THR A 358 8.67 -15.64 1.42
N ALA A 359 8.19 -15.38 2.63
CA ALA A 359 6.77 -15.21 2.90
C ALA A 359 6.31 -13.75 2.64
N GLU A 360 5.57 -13.57 1.55
CA GLU A 360 5.04 -12.27 1.06
C GLU A 360 3.50 -12.19 1.13
N ALA A 361 2.83 -13.32 1.36
CA ALA A 361 1.38 -13.47 1.40
C ALA A 361 0.92 -14.03 2.76
N LYS A 362 -0.39 -13.91 3.02
CA LYS A 362 -1.03 -14.32 4.29
C LYS A 362 -1.92 -15.55 4.07
N LEU A 363 -1.79 -16.54 4.92
CA LEU A 363 -2.70 -17.68 5.02
C LEU A 363 -3.99 -17.32 5.75
N THR A 364 -5.14 -17.69 5.16
CA THR A 364 -6.40 -17.86 5.90
C THR A 364 -6.69 -19.35 6.10
N VAL A 365 -7.02 -19.73 7.34
CA VAL A 365 -7.53 -21.06 7.69
C VAL A 365 -8.96 -20.93 8.20
N THR A 366 -9.91 -21.43 7.42
CA THR A 366 -11.33 -21.45 7.78
C THR A 366 -11.68 -22.75 8.49
N THR A 367 -12.65 -22.70 9.41
CA THR A 367 -13.22 -23.87 10.11
C THR A 367 -14.73 -23.67 10.26
N ASP A 368 -15.47 -24.69 10.70
CA ASP A 368 -16.92 -24.54 10.95
C ASP A 368 -17.26 -23.70 12.20
N LEU A 369 -16.26 -23.22 12.95
CA LEU A 369 -16.44 -22.42 14.18
C LEU A 369 -15.85 -21.00 14.11
N ALA A 370 -14.77 -20.78 13.35
CA ALA A 370 -14.06 -19.50 13.21
C ALA A 370 -13.12 -19.47 11.99
N ASP A 371 -12.77 -18.27 11.56
CA ASP A 371 -11.71 -18.02 10.57
C ASP A 371 -10.43 -17.53 11.27
N PHE A 372 -9.28 -18.09 10.88
CA PHE A 372 -7.96 -17.76 11.40
C PHE A 372 -7.15 -17.11 10.28
N ASN A 373 -6.86 -15.82 10.41
CA ASN A 373 -6.16 -15.04 9.39
C ASN A 373 -4.80 -14.64 9.98
N GLU A 374 -3.69 -15.10 9.40
CA GLU A 374 -2.39 -14.65 9.88
C GLU A 374 -2.08 -13.23 9.40
N GLU A 375 -1.30 -12.50 10.18
CA GLU A 375 -0.48 -11.40 9.65
C GLU A 375 0.87 -11.95 9.19
N LEU A 376 1.56 -11.21 8.32
CA LEU A 376 2.73 -11.68 7.55
C LEU A 376 3.75 -12.45 8.39
N SER A 377 4.19 -13.60 7.85
CA SER A 377 5.29 -14.41 8.37
C SER A 377 5.12 -14.87 9.82
N SER A 378 3.89 -15.26 10.18
CA SER A 378 3.58 -15.89 11.46
C SER A 378 3.87 -17.39 11.45
N ASP A 379 4.15 -17.94 12.63
CA ASP A 379 4.29 -19.37 12.90
C ASP A 379 3.26 -19.75 13.97
N PHE A 380 2.44 -20.77 13.72
CA PHE A 380 1.36 -21.15 14.63
C PHE A 380 0.99 -22.63 14.50
N GLU A 381 0.39 -23.19 15.54
CA GLU A 381 -0.37 -24.44 15.46
C GLU A 381 -1.85 -24.18 15.63
N LEU A 382 -2.66 -24.91 14.86
CA LEU A 382 -4.12 -24.88 14.94
C LEU A 382 -4.65 -26.30 14.92
N SER A 383 -5.44 -26.64 15.93
CA SER A 383 -6.20 -27.89 16.03
C SER A 383 -7.70 -27.61 15.94
N THR A 384 -8.47 -28.48 15.29
CA THR A 384 -9.93 -28.35 15.18
C THR A 384 -10.66 -29.70 15.30
N SER A 385 -11.88 -29.61 15.83
CA SER A 385 -12.82 -30.70 16.09
C SER A 385 -14.26 -30.15 16.05
N GLU A 386 -15.26 -31.02 16.16
CA GLU A 386 -16.67 -30.64 16.00
C GLU A 386 -17.16 -29.54 16.96
N ASP A 387 -16.55 -29.42 18.15
CA ASP A 387 -16.96 -28.50 19.21
C ASP A 387 -15.90 -27.47 19.63
N ILE A 388 -14.64 -27.64 19.22
CA ILE A 388 -13.54 -26.74 19.62
C ILE A 388 -12.41 -26.62 18.59
N ASN A 389 -11.96 -25.37 18.40
CA ASN A 389 -10.65 -25.01 17.85
C ASN A 389 -9.69 -24.62 18.98
N GLU A 390 -8.42 -25.01 18.86
CA GLU A 390 -7.33 -24.56 19.73
C GLU A 390 -6.15 -24.04 18.89
N LEU A 391 -5.81 -22.77 19.06
CA LEU A 391 -4.72 -22.06 18.40
C LEU A 391 -3.61 -21.73 19.41
N PHE A 392 -2.34 -21.89 19.01
CA PHE A 392 -1.20 -21.27 19.69
C PHE A 392 -0.24 -20.63 18.67
N VAL A 393 0.21 -19.41 18.94
CA VAL A 393 1.06 -18.63 18.02
C VAL A 393 2.50 -18.63 18.55
N PHE A 394 3.39 -19.36 17.87
CA PHE A 394 4.81 -19.43 18.19
C PHE A 394 5.56 -18.15 17.83
N LYS A 395 5.10 -17.44 16.80
CA LYS A 395 5.73 -16.22 16.25
C LYS A 395 4.70 -15.39 15.50
N GLY A 396 4.77 -14.06 15.60
CA GLY A 396 3.95 -13.16 14.79
C GLY A 396 2.58 -12.87 15.41
N THR A 397 1.50 -12.93 14.61
CA THR A 397 0.14 -12.60 15.07
C THR A 397 -0.91 -13.27 14.18
N VAL A 398 -1.93 -13.88 14.80
CA VAL A 398 -3.09 -14.46 14.10
C VAL A 398 -4.38 -13.79 14.61
N LYS A 399 -5.23 -13.39 13.67
CA LYS A 399 -6.57 -12.84 13.93
C LYS A 399 -7.61 -13.95 13.87
N VAL A 400 -8.34 -14.13 14.96
CA VAL A 400 -9.42 -15.12 15.08
C VAL A 400 -10.76 -14.41 14.96
N VAL A 401 -11.49 -14.67 13.88
CA VAL A 401 -12.80 -14.07 13.59
C VAL A 401 -13.90 -15.07 13.91
N VAL A 402 -14.80 -14.71 14.82
CA VAL A 402 -15.94 -15.53 15.23
C VAL A 402 -17.16 -14.65 15.54
N LYS A 403 -18.32 -14.98 14.97
CA LYS A 403 -19.58 -14.20 15.10
C LYS A 403 -19.44 -12.70 14.73
N GLY A 404 -18.46 -12.34 13.91
CA GLY A 404 -18.15 -10.94 13.56
C GLY A 404 -17.35 -10.16 14.62
N PHE A 405 -16.90 -10.82 15.69
CA PHE A 405 -15.84 -10.30 16.56
C PHE A 405 -14.47 -10.77 16.05
N GLU A 406 -13.47 -9.90 16.10
CA GLU A 406 -12.08 -10.17 15.75
C GLU A 406 -11.23 -10.16 17.02
N ALA A 407 -10.51 -11.25 17.29
CA ALA A 407 -9.57 -11.36 18.40
C ALA A 407 -8.12 -11.41 17.88
N VAL A 408 -7.24 -10.59 18.46
CA VAL A 408 -5.82 -10.50 18.10
C VAL A 408 -5.01 -11.43 19.01
N VAL A 409 -4.44 -12.49 18.45
CA VAL A 409 -3.59 -13.46 19.16
C VAL A 409 -2.13 -13.22 18.75
N PRO A 410 -1.32 -12.54 19.58
CA PRO A 410 0.10 -12.33 19.31
C PRO A 410 0.92 -13.59 19.62
N GLU A 411 2.20 -13.51 19.29
CA GLU A 411 3.27 -14.41 19.72
C GLU A 411 3.20 -14.77 21.22
N ASN A 412 3.44 -16.05 21.54
CA ASN A 412 3.33 -16.67 22.86
C ASN A 412 1.91 -16.66 23.50
N PHE A 413 0.87 -16.22 22.79
CA PHE A 413 -0.52 -16.37 23.23
C PHE A 413 -1.24 -17.53 22.53
N ALA A 414 -2.24 -18.06 23.22
CA ALA A 414 -3.16 -19.06 22.70
C ALA A 414 -4.58 -18.49 22.62
N CYS A 415 -5.44 -19.13 21.82
CA CYS A 415 -6.86 -18.85 21.80
C CYS A 415 -7.67 -20.12 21.52
N ASN A 416 -8.77 -20.28 22.25
CA ASN A 416 -9.72 -21.37 22.05
C ASN A 416 -11.02 -20.79 21.49
N VAL A 417 -11.58 -21.44 20.47
CA VAL A 417 -12.95 -21.14 20.01
C VAL A 417 -13.80 -22.37 20.18
N LYS A 418 -14.69 -22.34 21.18
CA LYS A 418 -15.71 -23.36 21.38
C LYS A 418 -17.01 -23.01 20.65
N LYS A 419 -17.74 -24.03 20.20
CA LYS A 419 -19.07 -23.94 19.58
C LYS A 419 -20.01 -23.07 20.44
N GLY A 420 -20.51 -21.99 19.85
CA GLY A 420 -21.38 -21.04 20.53
C GLY A 420 -20.71 -20.05 21.51
N LYS A 421 -19.39 -20.09 21.73
CA LYS A 421 -18.63 -19.13 22.58
C LYS A 421 -18.05 -17.97 21.76
N PHE A 422 -17.07 -17.24 22.30
CA PHE A 422 -16.28 -16.22 21.59
C PHE A 422 -14.78 -16.55 21.66
N ALA A 423 -14.00 -15.96 20.76
CA ALA A 423 -12.54 -15.99 20.81
C ALA A 423 -12.06 -14.95 21.83
N VAL A 424 -11.33 -15.41 22.85
CA VAL A 424 -10.58 -14.55 23.78
C VAL A 424 -9.15 -15.11 23.86
N PRO A 425 -8.11 -14.32 23.56
CA PRO A 425 -6.72 -14.75 23.72
C PRO A 425 -6.37 -14.87 25.20
N PHE A 426 -5.45 -15.76 25.53
CA PHE A 426 -4.89 -15.91 26.88
C PHE A 426 -3.41 -16.27 26.82
N ASN A 427 -2.64 -15.85 27.84
CA ASN A 427 -1.26 -16.29 28.03
C ASN A 427 -1.30 -17.73 28.60
N PRO A 428 -0.69 -18.75 27.96
CA PRO A 428 -0.68 -20.12 28.48
C PRO A 428 0.00 -20.28 29.84
N ASN A 429 0.80 -19.30 30.27
CA ASN A 429 1.52 -19.28 31.54
C ASN A 429 0.79 -18.51 32.66
N SER A 430 -0.39 -17.93 32.38
CA SER A 430 -1.27 -17.36 33.41
C SER A 430 -1.88 -18.44 34.30
N ASP A 431 -2.50 -18.04 35.42
CA ASP A 431 -3.07 -18.97 36.39
C ASP A 431 -4.10 -19.95 35.74
N PRO A 432 -4.01 -21.27 35.99
CA PRO A 432 -4.89 -22.25 35.37
C PRO A 432 -6.39 -22.04 35.62
N GLN A 433 -6.78 -21.37 36.71
CA GLN A 433 -8.18 -21.02 36.98
C GLN A 433 -8.67 -19.93 36.03
N ILE A 434 -7.93 -18.83 35.85
CA ILE A 434 -8.36 -17.77 34.93
C ILE A 434 -8.28 -18.24 33.46
N VAL A 435 -7.24 -19.00 33.08
CA VAL A 435 -7.16 -19.61 31.74
C VAL A 435 -8.37 -20.50 31.46
N LYS A 436 -8.81 -21.31 32.44
CA LYS A 436 -10.04 -22.13 32.30
C LYS A 436 -11.30 -21.27 32.14
N LEU A 437 -11.43 -20.17 32.87
CA LEU A 437 -12.60 -19.28 32.73
C LEU A 437 -12.61 -18.55 31.38
N ILE A 438 -11.44 -18.08 30.91
CA ILE A 438 -11.30 -17.44 29.59
C ILE A 438 -11.65 -18.42 28.47
N LYS A 439 -11.17 -19.68 28.54
CA LYS A 439 -11.52 -20.74 27.56
C LYS A 439 -13.03 -21.09 27.50
N GLU A 440 -13.82 -20.69 28.50
CA GLU A 440 -15.27 -20.88 28.54
C GLU A 440 -16.09 -19.60 28.26
N TYR A 441 -15.43 -18.47 27.99
CA TYR A 441 -16.09 -17.16 27.97
C TYR A 441 -17.21 -17.06 26.91
N SER A 442 -18.42 -16.72 27.35
CA SER A 442 -19.65 -16.77 26.55
C SER A 442 -20.13 -15.41 26.01
N GLY A 443 -19.51 -14.29 26.42
CA GLY A 443 -19.83 -12.95 25.92
C GLY A 443 -20.47 -12.03 26.99
N PRO A 444 -21.33 -11.07 26.60
CA PRO A 444 -21.77 -9.96 27.46
C PRO A 444 -22.41 -10.33 28.81
N ALA A 445 -22.96 -11.55 28.90
CA ALA A 445 -23.69 -12.08 30.04
C ALA A 445 -22.98 -13.28 30.70
N ASP A 446 -21.66 -13.42 30.55
CA ASP A 446 -20.93 -14.53 31.17
C ASP A 446 -20.99 -14.45 32.71
N PRO A 447 -21.47 -15.50 33.41
CA PRO A 447 -21.63 -15.48 34.86
C PRO A 447 -20.30 -15.41 35.63
N ASN A 448 -19.17 -15.71 34.97
CA ASN A 448 -17.85 -15.70 35.59
C ASN A 448 -17.12 -14.35 35.44
N MET A 449 -17.72 -13.34 34.77
CA MET A 449 -17.13 -12.03 34.49
C MET A 449 -16.39 -11.43 35.70
N VAL A 450 -17.05 -11.36 36.86
CA VAL A 450 -16.49 -10.80 38.10
C VAL A 450 -15.31 -11.63 38.63
N VAL A 451 -15.32 -12.94 38.41
CA VAL A 451 -14.25 -13.87 38.83
C VAL A 451 -13.03 -13.75 37.91
N ILE A 452 -13.23 -13.62 36.60
CA ILE A 452 -12.16 -13.34 35.64
C ILE A 452 -11.48 -12.01 36.01
N VAL A 453 -12.28 -10.96 36.23
CA VAL A 453 -11.77 -9.63 36.62
C VAL A 453 -11.04 -9.66 37.97
N SER A 454 -11.51 -10.41 38.96
CA SER A 454 -10.83 -10.48 40.26
C SER A 454 -9.49 -11.21 40.17
N LEU A 455 -9.43 -12.35 39.48
CA LEU A 455 -8.22 -13.17 39.31
C LEU A 455 -7.15 -12.52 38.43
N ALA A 456 -7.54 -11.70 37.44
CA ALA A 456 -6.64 -11.23 36.38
C ALA A 456 -5.37 -10.52 36.89
N GLN A 457 -4.24 -10.89 36.31
CA GLN A 457 -2.93 -10.28 36.53
C GLN A 457 -2.47 -9.52 35.27
N LYS A 458 -1.26 -8.93 35.29
CA LYS A 458 -0.79 -8.11 34.16
C LYS A 458 -0.71 -8.91 32.84
N SER A 459 -0.32 -10.18 32.91
CA SER A 459 -0.30 -11.12 31.78
C SER A 459 -1.68 -11.34 31.12
N ASP A 460 -2.77 -11.06 31.85
CA ASP A 460 -4.15 -11.20 31.37
C ASP A 460 -4.72 -9.89 30.80
N ALA A 461 -3.93 -8.81 30.70
CA ALA A 461 -4.40 -7.51 30.21
C ALA A 461 -4.96 -7.59 28.78
N LEU A 462 -4.35 -8.39 27.91
CA LEU A 462 -4.86 -8.64 26.56
C LEU A 462 -6.21 -9.39 26.59
N SER A 463 -6.35 -10.38 27.49
CA SER A 463 -7.59 -11.13 27.70
C SER A 463 -8.72 -10.19 28.14
N LEU A 464 -8.43 -9.29 29.10
CA LEU A 464 -9.37 -8.27 29.57
C LEU A 464 -9.72 -7.25 28.49
N TRP A 465 -8.78 -6.84 27.63
CA TRP A 465 -9.06 -5.88 26.53
C TRP A 465 -10.04 -6.45 25.49
N HIS A 466 -10.00 -7.76 25.23
CA HIS A 466 -11.00 -8.44 24.40
C HIS A 466 -12.34 -8.61 25.13
N ILE A 467 -12.32 -9.04 26.40
CA ILE A 467 -13.52 -9.18 27.24
C ILE A 467 -14.26 -7.85 27.42
N LEU A 468 -13.54 -6.73 27.52
CA LEU A 468 -14.07 -5.36 27.61
C LEU A 468 -14.98 -5.00 26.42
N GLN A 469 -14.56 -5.37 25.20
CA GLN A 469 -15.33 -5.15 23.97
C GLN A 469 -16.53 -6.11 23.88
N LEU A 470 -16.36 -7.33 24.36
CA LEU A 470 -17.41 -8.33 24.47
C LEU A 470 -18.32 -8.13 25.71
N SER A 471 -18.14 -7.08 26.51
CA SER A 471 -18.93 -6.83 27.73
C SER A 471 -20.20 -6.01 27.44
N SER A 472 -21.26 -6.27 28.21
CA SER A 472 -22.41 -5.37 28.30
C SER A 472 -21.99 -3.99 28.81
N GLU A 473 -22.80 -2.96 28.56
CA GLU A 473 -22.48 -1.59 29.01
C GLU A 473 -22.42 -1.46 30.54
N GLU A 474 -23.15 -2.33 31.25
CA GLU A 474 -23.14 -2.44 32.71
C GLU A 474 -21.85 -3.11 33.25
N ASN A 475 -21.34 -4.15 32.57
CA ASN A 475 -20.12 -4.86 32.98
C ASN A 475 -18.84 -4.14 32.55
N ARG A 476 -18.88 -3.38 31.44
CA ARG A 476 -17.71 -2.73 30.83
C ARG A 476 -16.93 -1.80 31.77
N PRO A 477 -17.53 -0.97 32.66
CA PRO A 477 -16.79 -0.18 33.64
C PRO A 477 -15.98 -1.01 34.65
N VAL A 478 -16.46 -2.21 35.00
CA VAL A 478 -15.77 -3.11 35.94
C VAL A 478 -14.52 -3.71 35.30
N VAL A 479 -14.63 -4.17 34.05
CA VAL A 479 -13.48 -4.65 33.25
C VAL A 479 -12.50 -3.50 32.97
N PHE A 480 -13.01 -2.32 32.58
CA PHE A 480 -12.20 -1.12 32.33
C PHE A 480 -11.36 -0.74 33.55
N LYS A 481 -11.97 -0.68 34.74
CA LYS A 481 -11.27 -0.33 35.98
C LYS A 481 -10.10 -1.27 36.25
N LYS A 482 -10.32 -2.59 36.18
CA LYS A 482 -9.26 -3.58 36.42
C LYS A 482 -8.15 -3.51 35.37
N LEU A 483 -8.51 -3.35 34.09
CA LEU A 483 -7.51 -3.22 33.02
C LEU A 483 -6.66 -1.93 33.20
N ASN A 484 -7.28 -0.83 33.60
CA ASN A 484 -6.61 0.43 33.95
C ASN A 484 -5.72 0.30 35.21
N GLU A 485 -6.07 -0.54 36.18
CA GLU A 485 -5.23 -0.85 37.35
C GLU A 485 -4.01 -1.72 36.99
N LEU A 486 -4.10 -2.56 35.95
CA LEU A 486 -3.02 -3.45 35.50
C LEU A 486 -2.09 -2.81 34.47
N VAL A 487 -2.65 -2.11 33.49
CA VAL A 487 -1.97 -1.39 32.41
C VAL A 487 -2.74 -0.09 32.13
N PRO A 488 -2.39 1.03 32.77
CA PRO A 488 -3.08 2.31 32.54
C PRO A 488 -3.05 2.70 31.04
N PRO A 489 -4.08 3.34 30.50
CA PRO A 489 -4.08 3.80 29.10
C PRO A 489 -3.01 4.87 28.81
N PRO A 490 -2.75 5.21 27.54
CA PRO A 490 -2.04 6.43 27.14
C PRO A 490 -2.85 7.70 27.45
N ASP A 491 -2.19 8.85 27.59
CA ASP A 491 -2.84 10.15 27.89
C ASP A 491 -3.86 10.60 26.81
N THR A 492 -3.74 10.07 25.59
CA THR A 492 -4.65 10.31 24.45
C THR A 492 -5.95 9.48 24.52
N VAL A 493 -6.05 8.53 25.45
CA VAL A 493 -7.15 7.56 25.56
C VAL A 493 -8.01 7.86 26.79
N THR A 494 -9.29 8.18 26.58
CA THR A 494 -10.21 8.54 27.67
C THR A 494 -11.05 7.34 28.12
N GLY A 495 -11.31 7.25 29.42
CA GLY A 495 -12.18 6.19 29.98
C GLY A 495 -13.61 6.22 29.43
N GLU A 496 -14.14 7.39 29.06
CA GLU A 496 -15.43 7.53 28.38
C GLU A 496 -15.38 6.98 26.95
N GLY A 497 -14.35 7.30 26.17
CA GLY A 497 -14.19 6.81 24.81
C GLY A 497 -14.03 5.28 24.77
N ILE A 498 -13.29 4.72 25.73
CA ILE A 498 -13.17 3.26 25.91
C ILE A 498 -14.50 2.64 26.34
N GLN A 499 -15.25 3.24 27.28
CA GLN A 499 -16.58 2.74 27.66
C GLN A 499 -17.58 2.79 26.49
N LYS A 500 -17.39 3.71 25.54
CA LYS A 500 -18.15 3.80 24.27
C LYS A 500 -17.56 2.95 23.13
N LEU A 501 -16.56 2.11 23.41
CA LEU A 501 -15.84 1.26 22.43
C LEU A 501 -15.33 2.04 21.20
N ASN A 502 -14.80 3.24 21.42
CA ASN A 502 -14.10 4.00 20.39
C ASN A 502 -12.88 3.22 19.88
N ARG A 503 -12.89 2.84 18.60
CA ARG A 503 -11.86 1.98 17.98
C ARG A 503 -10.46 2.56 18.11
N GLU A 504 -10.26 3.81 17.70
CA GLU A 504 -8.94 4.45 17.75
C GLU A 504 -8.36 4.48 19.17
N MET A 505 -9.20 4.69 20.19
CA MET A 505 -8.77 4.64 21.59
C MET A 505 -8.50 3.21 22.08
N LEU A 506 -9.31 2.23 21.67
CA LEU A 506 -9.07 0.81 21.95
C LEU A 506 -7.75 0.34 21.32
N ASP A 507 -7.50 0.70 20.06
CA ASP A 507 -6.27 0.39 19.32
C ASP A 507 -5.05 1.05 19.98
N GLN A 508 -5.15 2.33 20.36
CA GLN A 508 -4.08 3.03 21.10
C GLN A 508 -3.76 2.36 22.45
N TRP A 509 -4.76 1.83 23.15
CA TRP A 509 -4.53 1.07 24.39
C TRP A 509 -3.94 -0.31 24.10
N LEU A 510 -4.35 -0.97 23.02
CA LEU A 510 -3.81 -2.26 22.59
C LEU A 510 -2.30 -2.18 22.32
N ILE A 511 -1.79 -1.10 21.71
CA ILE A 511 -0.33 -0.93 21.50
C ILE A 511 0.41 -0.99 22.84
N LYS A 512 -0.09 -0.24 23.82
CA LYS A 512 0.53 -0.14 25.13
C LYS A 512 0.48 -1.48 25.87
N ILE A 513 -0.66 -2.16 25.85
CA ILE A 513 -0.84 -3.49 26.42
C ILE A 513 0.14 -4.49 25.79
N LEU A 514 0.22 -4.56 24.46
CA LEU A 514 1.16 -5.45 23.74
C LEU A 514 2.64 -5.09 23.93
N SER A 515 2.96 -3.87 24.39
CA SER A 515 4.33 -3.46 24.74
C SER A 515 4.70 -3.71 26.21
N GLU A 516 3.77 -4.23 27.02
CA GLU A 516 3.89 -4.27 28.49
C GLU A 516 3.67 -5.66 29.12
N ILE A 517 3.45 -6.72 28.32
CA ILE A 517 3.08 -8.08 28.74
C ILE A 517 3.94 -9.18 28.11
#